data_AF-A0A521RRA0-F1
#
_entry.id   AF-A0A521RRA0-F1
#
_cell.length_a   1.000
_cell.length_b   1.000
_cell.length_c   1.000
_cell.angle_alpha   90.00
_cell.angle_beta   90.00
_cell.angle_gamma   90.00
#
_symmetry.space_group_name_H-M   'P 1'
#
loop_
_entity.id
_entity.type
_entity.pdbx_description
1 polymer ?
#
loop_
_entity_poly.entity_id
_entity_poly.type
_entity_poly.pdbx_seq_one_letter_code
_entity_poly.pdbx_strand_id
1 'polypeptide(L)'
;MEIDHIVQKDDGGPDTYDNAITVCFDCHAEIHHYNPAHPKGRRFRPDELKAHRDQWLSCCAANPAALASFVPPAEGGALERLLNELMFNEHLSGVGRTAAVFEVGQFRRAIGDGTFGWLKAEQASAVYSAYALISEINNRAQGLTSVEDKGRQNELSNEISSLLPKARVAIGAALKALRGE
;
A
#
# COMPACT_ATOMS: atom_id res chain seq x y z
N MET A 1 -9.47 14.49 -9.44
CA MET A 1 -9.06 14.97 -10.76
C MET A 1 -10.04 16.03 -11.20
N GLU A 2 -9.56 17.06 -11.87
CA GLU A 2 -10.35 18.17 -12.39
C GLU A 2 -10.00 18.39 -13.86
N ILE A 3 -10.92 18.99 -14.61
CA ILE A 3 -10.68 19.40 -16.00
C ILE A 3 -10.41 20.89 -15.98
N ASP A 4 -9.32 21.30 -16.62
CA ASP A 4 -8.93 22.68 -16.79
C ASP A 4 -8.66 22.99 -18.27
N HIS A 5 -8.57 24.28 -18.60
CA HIS A 5 -8.16 24.77 -19.90
C HIS A 5 -6.65 24.98 -19.95
N ILE A 6 -5.99 24.46 -21.00
CA ILE A 6 -4.56 24.67 -21.28
C ILE A 6 -4.26 26.15 -21.52
N VAL A 7 -5.17 26.84 -22.21
CA VAL A 7 -5.23 28.30 -22.30
C VAL A 7 -6.52 28.73 -21.63
N GLN A 8 -6.43 29.53 -20.57
CA GLN A 8 -7.59 29.98 -19.81
C GLN A 8 -8.59 30.76 -20.66
N LYS A 9 -9.87 30.66 -20.31
CA LYS A 9 -10.95 31.38 -21.00
C LYS A 9 -10.76 32.89 -20.94
N ASP A 10 -10.29 33.38 -19.81
CA ASP A 10 -9.98 34.81 -19.59
C ASP A 10 -8.84 35.31 -20.49
N ASP A 11 -7.96 34.40 -20.93
CA ASP A 11 -6.89 34.64 -21.90
C ASP A 11 -7.32 34.36 -23.36
N GLY A 12 -8.63 34.12 -23.60
CA GLY A 12 -9.21 33.86 -24.91
C GLY A 12 -9.16 32.40 -25.36
N GLY A 13 -8.86 31.46 -24.46
CA GLY A 13 -8.87 30.03 -24.76
C GLY A 13 -10.29 29.48 -25.03
N PRO A 14 -10.46 28.56 -26.00
CA PRO A 14 -11.77 28.03 -26.38
C PRO A 14 -12.19 26.83 -25.54
N ASP A 15 -13.50 26.62 -25.39
CA ASP A 15 -14.12 25.43 -24.78
C ASP A 15 -14.09 24.25 -25.76
N THR A 16 -12.91 23.63 -25.93
CA THR A 16 -12.69 22.52 -26.89
C THR A 16 -11.94 21.37 -26.24
N TYR A 17 -12.10 20.17 -26.80
CA TYR A 17 -11.35 18.99 -26.38
C TYR A 17 -9.83 19.22 -26.43
N ASP A 18 -9.34 19.87 -27.49
CA ASP A 18 -7.91 20.13 -27.68
C ASP A 18 -7.34 21.15 -26.68
N ASN A 19 -8.19 21.97 -26.06
CA ASN A 19 -7.80 22.89 -25.00
C ASN A 19 -8.05 22.32 -23.60
N ALA A 20 -8.66 21.14 -23.47
CA ALA A 20 -8.91 20.52 -22.18
C ALA A 20 -7.71 19.70 -21.70
N ILE A 21 -7.43 19.75 -20.41
CA ILE A 21 -6.46 18.89 -19.72
C ILE A 21 -7.05 18.39 -18.40
N THR A 22 -6.81 17.12 -18.07
CA THR A 22 -7.20 16.55 -16.78
C THR A 22 -6.02 16.57 -15.83
N VAL A 23 -6.17 17.20 -14.67
CA VAL A 23 -5.11 17.39 -13.67
C VAL A 23 -5.57 17.02 -12.25
N CYS A 24 -4.64 16.79 -11.33
CA CYS A 24 -4.98 16.69 -9.91
C CYS A 24 -5.26 18.08 -9.32
N PHE A 25 -5.85 18.12 -8.12
CA PHE A 25 -6.20 19.37 -7.44
C PHE A 25 -4.99 20.30 -7.24
N ASP A 26 -3.86 19.75 -6.82
CA ASP A 26 -2.64 20.53 -6.61
C ASP A 26 -2.06 21.09 -7.92
N CYS A 27 -2.06 20.29 -8.99
CA CYS A 27 -1.60 20.75 -10.30
C CYS A 27 -2.54 21.82 -10.87
N HIS A 28 -3.85 21.67 -10.70
CA HIS A 28 -4.83 22.68 -11.13
C HIS A 28 -4.59 24.03 -10.47
N ALA A 29 -4.24 24.01 -9.18
CA ALA A 29 -3.89 25.21 -8.42
C ALA A 29 -2.52 25.82 -8.77
N GLU A 30 -1.72 25.19 -9.63
CA GLU A 30 -0.37 25.66 -9.99
C GLU A 30 -0.26 26.11 -11.44
N ILE A 31 -0.89 25.38 -12.37
CA ILE A 31 -0.95 25.77 -13.78
C ILE A 31 -1.69 27.11 -13.87
N HIS A 32 -1.12 28.08 -14.60
CA HIS A 32 -1.58 29.49 -14.69
C HIS A 32 -1.21 30.44 -13.53
N HIS A 33 -0.61 29.96 -12.44
CA HIS A 33 -0.23 30.85 -11.32
C HIS A 33 1.14 31.54 -11.46
N TYR A 34 1.87 31.30 -12.56
CA TYR A 34 3.17 31.94 -12.78
C TYR A 34 3.03 33.45 -12.96
N ASN A 35 3.72 34.24 -12.13
CA ASN A 35 3.75 35.69 -12.20
C ASN A 35 4.99 36.18 -12.96
N PRO A 36 4.87 36.73 -14.19
CA PRO A 36 6.00 37.27 -14.93
C PRO A 36 6.71 38.45 -14.25
N ALA A 37 5.98 39.24 -13.44
CA ALA A 37 6.54 40.38 -12.71
C ALA A 37 7.37 39.96 -11.49
N HIS A 38 7.20 38.71 -11.03
CA HIS A 38 8.01 38.12 -9.97
C HIS A 38 8.35 36.67 -10.34
N PRO A 39 9.36 36.46 -11.23
CA PRO A 39 9.63 35.20 -11.91
C PRO A 39 10.24 34.15 -10.97
N LYS A 40 9.43 33.68 -10.04
CA LYS A 40 9.71 32.63 -9.07
C LYS A 40 8.68 31.52 -9.27
N GLY A 41 9.09 30.29 -8.98
CA GLY A 41 8.23 29.11 -9.15
C GLY A 41 8.32 28.52 -10.55
N ARG A 42 7.45 27.53 -10.81
CA ARG A 42 7.38 26.82 -12.09
C ARG A 42 6.49 27.58 -13.04
N ARG A 43 6.92 27.67 -14.31
CA ARG A 43 6.11 28.20 -15.41
C ARG A 43 5.76 27.02 -16.31
N PHE A 44 4.47 26.85 -16.58
CA PHE A 44 3.98 25.86 -17.54
C PHE A 44 3.51 26.59 -18.79
N ARG A 45 4.06 26.21 -19.94
CA ARG A 45 3.63 26.73 -21.25
C ARG A 45 2.49 25.87 -21.80
N PRO A 46 1.61 26.44 -22.64
CA PRO A 46 0.54 25.69 -23.28
C PRO A 46 1.03 24.42 -24.01
N ASP A 47 2.17 24.50 -24.71
CA ASP A 47 2.73 23.35 -25.43
C ASP A 47 3.26 22.26 -24.49
N GLU A 48 3.78 22.64 -23.31
CA GLU A 48 4.21 21.67 -22.29
C GLU A 48 3.00 20.95 -21.68
N LEU A 49 1.92 21.68 -21.42
CA LEU A 49 0.67 21.11 -20.92
C LEU A 49 0.04 20.16 -21.95
N LYS A 50 0.02 20.54 -23.24
CA LYS A 50 -0.42 19.65 -24.33
C LYS A 50 0.41 18.38 -24.41
N ALA A 51 1.73 18.51 -24.42
CA ALA A 51 2.64 17.37 -24.45
C ALA A 51 2.42 16.45 -23.24
N HIS A 52 2.23 17.02 -22.05
CA HIS A 52 1.94 16.24 -20.84
C HIS A 52 0.61 15.49 -20.94
N ARG A 53 -0.45 16.15 -21.41
CA ARG A 53 -1.75 15.51 -21.66
C ARG A 53 -1.62 14.35 -22.63
N ASP A 54 -0.99 14.58 -23.78
CA ASP A 54 -0.88 13.59 -24.84
C ASP A 54 -0.04 12.39 -24.38
N GLN A 55 1.04 12.65 -23.63
CA GLN A 55 1.83 11.60 -22.98
C GLN A 55 1.00 10.78 -21.99
N TRP A 56 0.22 11.44 -21.13
CA TRP A 56 -0.64 10.75 -20.16
C TRP A 56 -1.70 9.87 -20.86
N LEU A 57 -2.38 10.39 -21.88
CA LEU A 57 -3.36 9.63 -22.66
C LEU A 57 -2.72 8.43 -23.36
N SER A 58 -1.50 8.60 -23.89
CA SER A 58 -0.72 7.50 -24.47
C SER A 58 -0.39 6.42 -23.44
N CYS A 59 0.05 6.80 -22.23
CA CYS A 59 0.30 5.86 -21.13
C CYS A 59 -0.97 5.08 -20.75
N CYS A 60 -2.11 5.75 -20.64
CA CYS A 60 -3.40 5.14 -20.35
C CYS A 60 -3.83 4.15 -21.44
N ALA A 61 -3.65 4.53 -22.72
CA ALA A 61 -3.96 3.66 -23.85
C ALA A 61 -3.04 2.43 -23.92
N ALA A 62 -1.75 2.60 -23.59
CA ALA A 62 -0.78 1.51 -23.59
C ALA A 62 -0.96 0.55 -22.41
N ASN A 63 -1.45 1.02 -21.26
CA ASN A 63 -1.63 0.22 -20.06
C ASN A 63 -2.98 0.47 -19.37
N PRO A 64 -4.11 0.07 -20.00
CA PRO A 64 -5.44 0.28 -19.43
C PRO A 64 -5.66 -0.52 -18.14
N ALA A 65 -4.97 -1.64 -17.97
CA ALA A 65 -5.05 -2.46 -16.77
C ALA A 65 -4.53 -1.73 -15.52
N ALA A 66 -3.57 -0.81 -15.68
CA ALA A 66 -3.08 0.01 -14.57
C ALA A 66 -4.17 0.92 -13.98
N LEU A 67 -5.10 1.39 -14.81
CA LEU A 67 -6.24 2.21 -14.35
C LEU A 67 -7.29 1.36 -13.63
N ALA A 68 -7.57 0.16 -14.13
CA ALA A 68 -8.52 -0.77 -13.50
C ALA A 68 -8.02 -1.35 -12.17
N SER A 69 -6.69 -1.39 -11.99
CA SER A 69 -6.05 -1.95 -10.79
C SER A 69 -5.78 -0.89 -9.71
N PHE A 70 -6.23 0.35 -9.91
CA PHE A 70 -6.11 1.37 -8.88
C PHE A 70 -7.05 1.03 -7.72
N VAL A 71 -6.47 0.47 -6.67
CA VAL A 71 -7.11 0.40 -5.36
C VAL A 71 -6.76 1.71 -4.67
N PRO A 72 -7.73 2.60 -4.40
CA PRO A 72 -7.48 3.78 -3.60
C PRO A 72 -6.74 3.36 -2.33
N PRO A 73 -5.71 4.10 -1.88
CA PRO A 73 -5.11 3.80 -0.60
C PRO A 73 -6.26 3.73 0.42
N ALA A 74 -6.37 2.58 1.11
CA ALA A 74 -7.38 2.43 2.14
C ALA A 74 -7.28 3.65 3.06
N GLU A 75 -8.42 4.22 3.45
CA GLU A 75 -8.49 5.50 4.17
C GLU A 75 -7.65 5.52 5.45
N GLY A 76 -7.29 4.34 5.99
CA GLY A 76 -6.40 4.18 7.14
C GLY A 76 -4.91 4.33 6.83
N GLY A 77 -4.20 4.97 7.77
CA GLY A 77 -2.75 5.13 7.73
C GLY A 77 -1.99 3.79 7.66
N ALA A 78 -0.71 3.81 7.28
CA ALA A 78 0.10 2.60 7.17
C ALA A 78 0.17 1.79 8.49
N LEU A 79 0.28 2.48 9.62
CA LEU A 79 0.25 1.87 10.94
C LEU A 79 -1.11 1.22 11.28
N GLU A 80 -2.21 1.89 10.95
CA GLU A 80 -3.56 1.35 11.18
C GLU A 80 -3.80 0.08 10.37
N ARG A 81 -3.36 0.07 9.11
CA ARG A 81 -3.42 -1.12 8.26
C ARG A 81 -2.61 -2.29 8.84
N LEU A 82 -1.40 -2.01 9.35
CA LEU A 82 -0.57 -3.01 10.03
C LEU A 82 -1.24 -3.55 11.30
N LEU A 83 -1.86 -2.66 12.11
CA LEU A 83 -2.63 -3.05 13.29
C LEU A 83 -3.81 -3.96 12.93
N ASN A 84 -4.57 -3.64 11.88
CA ASN A 84 -5.68 -4.45 11.41
C ASN A 84 -5.23 -5.85 10.95
N GLU A 85 -4.10 -5.93 10.23
CA GLU A 85 -3.50 -7.22 9.84
C GLU A 85 -3.08 -8.05 11.07
N LEU A 86 -2.43 -7.43 12.05
CA LEU A 86 -2.05 -8.11 13.30
C LEU A 86 -3.27 -8.58 14.09
N MET A 87 -4.35 -7.78 14.17
CA MET A 87 -5.60 -8.20 14.84
C MET A 87 -6.26 -9.38 14.13
N PHE A 88 -6.28 -9.37 12.79
CA PHE A 88 -6.79 -10.50 12.02
C PHE A 88 -5.93 -11.76 12.24
N ASN A 89 -4.61 -11.62 12.23
CA ASN A 89 -3.69 -12.71 12.52
C ASN A 89 -3.85 -13.22 13.96
N GLU A 90 -4.08 -12.35 14.94
CA GLU A 90 -4.38 -12.76 16.32
C GLU A 90 -5.63 -13.66 16.34
N HIS A 91 -6.70 -13.25 15.64
CA HIS A 91 -7.90 -14.05 15.50
C HIS A 91 -7.61 -15.41 14.85
N LEU A 92 -6.89 -15.43 13.72
CA LEU A 92 -6.51 -16.67 13.02
C LEU A 92 -5.74 -17.63 13.92
N SER A 93 -4.82 -17.12 14.74
CA SER A 93 -4.04 -17.92 15.69
C SER A 93 -4.91 -18.62 16.75
N GLY A 94 -6.10 -18.09 17.03
CA GLY A 94 -7.07 -18.65 17.97
C GLY A 94 -8.03 -19.68 17.37
N VAL A 95 -8.24 -19.68 16.05
CA VAL A 95 -9.22 -20.55 15.36
C VAL A 95 -8.67 -21.97 15.11
N GLY A 96 -7.36 -22.19 15.32
CA GLY A 96 -6.77 -23.54 15.36
C GLY A 96 -6.79 -24.30 14.03
N ARG A 97 -7.03 -23.62 12.91
CA ARG A 97 -7.00 -24.24 11.57
C ARG A 97 -5.58 -24.23 11.02
N THR A 98 -4.94 -25.39 10.97
CA THR A 98 -3.59 -25.61 10.41
C THR A 98 -3.46 -25.22 8.93
N ALA A 99 -4.57 -25.07 8.21
CA ALA A 99 -4.60 -24.68 6.80
C ALA A 99 -4.79 -23.17 6.55
N ALA A 100 -5.03 -22.35 7.58
CA ALA A 100 -5.15 -20.90 7.41
C ALA A 100 -3.76 -20.26 7.36
N VAL A 101 -3.48 -19.50 6.29
CA VAL A 101 -2.23 -18.75 6.12
C VAL A 101 -2.41 -17.37 6.76
N PHE A 102 -1.43 -16.93 7.54
CA PHE A 102 -1.43 -15.58 8.12
C PHE A 102 -1.18 -14.51 7.04
N GLU A 103 -1.80 -13.35 7.21
CA GLU A 103 -1.60 -12.21 6.32
C GLU A 103 -0.26 -11.52 6.61
N VAL A 104 0.45 -11.13 5.54
CA VAL A 104 1.77 -10.45 5.62
C VAL A 104 1.89 -9.24 4.69
N GLY A 105 0.79 -8.86 4.04
CA GLY A 105 0.77 -7.83 3.01
C GLY A 105 1.04 -6.44 3.57
N GLN A 106 0.43 -6.10 4.71
CA GLN A 106 0.59 -4.81 5.37
C GLN A 106 1.97 -4.68 6.01
N PHE A 107 2.53 -5.76 6.56
CA PHE A 107 3.92 -5.76 7.03
C PHE A 107 4.92 -5.42 5.93
N ARG A 108 4.82 -6.06 4.77
CA ARG A 108 5.69 -5.77 3.62
C ARG A 108 5.54 -4.34 3.13
N ARG A 109 4.31 -3.81 3.12
CA ARG A 109 4.04 -2.41 2.78
C ARG A 109 4.67 -1.45 3.79
N ALA A 110 4.50 -1.72 5.09
CA ALA A 110 5.05 -0.91 6.18
C ALA A 110 6.59 -0.85 6.17
N ILE A 111 7.26 -1.90 5.69
CA ILE A 111 8.71 -1.85 5.43
C ILE A 111 9.00 -0.92 4.24
N GLY A 112 8.28 -1.09 3.13
CA GLY A 112 8.53 -0.36 1.88
C GLY A 112 8.22 1.14 1.95
N ASP A 113 7.24 1.56 2.74
CA ASP A 113 6.85 2.96 2.90
C ASP A 113 7.57 3.69 4.06
N GLY A 114 8.44 2.99 4.79
CA GLY A 114 9.22 3.56 5.88
C GLY A 114 8.47 3.72 7.20
N THR A 115 7.30 3.10 7.37
CA THR A 115 6.51 3.14 8.62
C THR A 115 7.33 2.82 9.86
N PHE A 116 8.23 1.84 9.78
CA PHE A 116 9.07 1.43 10.91
C PHE A 116 10.08 2.49 11.37
N GLY A 117 10.40 3.49 10.53
CA GLY A 117 11.25 4.61 10.93
C GLY A 117 10.63 5.52 12.00
N TRP A 118 9.31 5.44 12.17
CA TRP A 118 8.55 6.22 13.15
C TRP A 118 8.28 5.45 14.45
N LEU A 119 8.59 4.15 14.50
CA LEU A 119 8.37 3.32 15.66
C LEU A 119 9.56 3.35 16.61
N LYS A 120 9.29 3.23 17.91
CA LYS A 120 10.35 2.97 18.90
C LYS A 120 10.98 1.60 18.65
N ALA A 121 12.24 1.43 19.05
CA ALA A 121 12.98 0.18 18.83
C ALA A 121 12.26 -1.04 19.42
N GLU A 122 11.63 -0.88 20.59
CA GLU A 122 10.88 -1.95 21.26
C GLU A 122 9.62 -2.32 20.48
N GLN A 123 8.92 -1.33 19.92
CA GLN A 123 7.72 -1.53 19.10
C GLN A 123 8.07 -2.27 17.81
N ALA A 124 9.11 -1.81 17.11
CA ALA A 124 9.59 -2.47 15.91
C ALA A 124 10.03 -3.92 16.19
N SER A 125 10.78 -4.14 17.28
CA SER A 125 11.24 -5.47 17.69
C SER A 125 10.08 -6.44 18.00
N ALA A 126 9.03 -5.97 18.67
CA ALA A 126 7.84 -6.77 18.94
C ALA A 126 7.13 -7.19 17.64
N VAL A 127 6.98 -6.25 16.70
CA VAL A 127 6.40 -6.55 15.37
C VAL A 127 7.28 -7.54 14.60
N TYR A 128 8.59 -7.36 14.55
CA TYR A 128 9.49 -8.30 13.86
C TYR A 128 9.43 -9.70 14.46
N SER A 129 9.36 -9.80 15.78
CA SER A 129 9.23 -11.09 16.47
C SER A 129 7.93 -11.82 16.10
N ALA A 130 6.82 -11.09 16.00
CA ALA A 130 5.55 -11.64 15.53
C ALA A 130 5.64 -12.11 14.08
N TYR A 131 6.17 -11.28 13.19
CA TYR A 131 6.26 -11.60 11.75
C TYR A 131 7.29 -12.67 11.42
N ALA A 132 8.32 -12.88 12.25
CA ALA A 132 9.23 -14.01 12.14
C ALA A 132 8.48 -15.34 12.33
N LEU A 133 7.66 -15.45 13.39
CA LEU A 133 6.84 -16.65 13.65
C LEU A 133 5.76 -16.84 12.60
N ILE A 134 5.09 -15.77 12.17
CA ILE A 134 4.10 -15.81 11.08
C ILE A 134 4.73 -16.35 9.79
N SER A 135 5.90 -15.81 9.40
CA SER A 135 6.60 -16.26 8.19
C SER A 135 7.02 -17.72 8.29
N GLU A 136 7.47 -18.12 9.48
CA GLU A 136 7.86 -19.50 9.78
C GLU A 136 6.69 -20.49 9.63
N ILE A 137 5.50 -20.12 10.12
CA ILE A 137 4.27 -20.92 9.99
C ILE A 137 3.79 -20.96 8.54
N ASN A 138 3.75 -19.81 7.85
CA ASN A 138 3.30 -19.74 6.47
C ASN A 138 4.15 -20.60 5.54
N ASN A 139 5.48 -20.62 5.73
CA ASN A 139 6.39 -21.48 4.96
C ASN A 139 6.08 -22.97 5.16
N ARG A 140 5.75 -23.40 6.39
CA ARG A 140 5.36 -24.78 6.68
C ARG A 140 3.99 -25.14 6.12
N ALA A 141 3.04 -24.21 6.21
CA ALA A 141 1.69 -24.38 5.64
C ALA A 141 1.76 -24.55 4.11
N GLN A 142 2.64 -23.80 3.43
CA GLN A 142 2.92 -24.00 2.00
C GLN A 142 3.58 -25.35 1.71
N GLY A 143 4.43 -25.86 2.61
CA GLY A 143 4.95 -27.23 2.55
C GLY A 143 3.84 -28.28 2.62
N LEU A 144 2.82 -28.06 3.45
CA LEU A 144 1.70 -28.99 3.63
C LEU A 144 0.85 -29.16 2.36
N THR A 145 0.69 -28.09 1.57
CA THR A 145 -0.06 -28.14 0.30
C THR A 145 0.75 -28.72 -0.87
N SER A 146 2.07 -28.84 -0.74
CA SER A 146 2.98 -29.27 -1.81
C SER A 146 3.54 -30.69 -1.62
N VAL A 147 3.45 -31.26 -0.43
CA VAL A 147 3.96 -32.60 -0.12
C VAL A 147 2.85 -33.66 -0.26
N GLU A 148 3.11 -34.74 -0.99
CA GLU A 148 2.18 -35.88 -1.14
C GLU A 148 2.36 -36.96 -0.05
N ASP A 149 3.52 -36.99 0.60
CA ASP A 149 3.82 -37.92 1.69
C ASP A 149 3.05 -37.57 2.97
N LYS A 150 2.12 -38.46 3.36
CA LYS A 150 1.30 -38.33 4.58
C LYS A 150 2.13 -38.27 5.87
N GLY A 151 3.28 -38.95 5.92
CA GLY A 151 4.17 -38.91 7.08
C GLY A 151 4.70 -37.50 7.31
N ARG A 152 5.27 -36.91 6.25
CA ARG A 152 5.77 -35.53 6.25
C ARG A 152 4.66 -34.49 6.43
N GLN A 153 3.46 -34.70 5.87
CA GLN A 153 2.30 -33.83 6.12
C GLN A 153 1.93 -33.79 7.61
N ASN A 154 1.91 -34.94 8.29
CA ASN A 154 1.61 -35.00 9.72
C ASN A 154 2.68 -34.30 10.57
N GLU A 155 3.95 -34.47 10.22
CA GLU A 155 5.06 -33.78 10.88
C GLU A 155 4.92 -32.25 10.78
N LEU A 156 4.72 -31.72 9.57
CA LEU A 156 4.51 -30.29 9.33
C LEU A 156 3.27 -29.76 10.08
N SER A 157 2.17 -30.52 10.11
CA SER A 157 0.96 -30.17 10.85
C SER A 157 1.22 -30.04 12.36
N ASN A 158 2.01 -30.96 12.92
CA ASN A 158 2.41 -30.93 14.33
C ASN A 158 3.34 -29.75 14.63
N GLU A 159 4.30 -29.47 13.75
CA GLU A 159 5.18 -28.31 13.86
C GLU A 159 4.38 -27.00 13.87
N ILE A 160 3.46 -26.82 12.92
CA ILE A 160 2.56 -25.64 12.86
C ILE A 160 1.75 -25.52 14.15
N SER A 161 1.14 -26.62 14.61
CA SER A 161 0.33 -26.65 15.83
C SER A 161 1.14 -26.23 17.07
N SER A 162 2.43 -26.58 17.12
CA SER A 162 3.33 -26.17 18.21
C SER A 162 3.72 -24.69 18.18
N LEU A 163 3.70 -24.07 17.00
CA LEU A 163 4.08 -22.67 16.78
C LEU A 163 2.91 -21.71 16.97
N LEU A 164 1.67 -22.14 16.70
CA LEU A 164 0.47 -21.31 16.80
C LEU A 164 0.33 -20.58 18.16
N PRO A 165 0.52 -21.23 19.33
CA PRO A 165 0.46 -20.53 20.62
C PRO A 165 1.55 -19.47 20.77
N LYS A 166 2.77 -19.73 20.26
CA LYS A 166 3.89 -18.77 20.31
C LYS A 166 3.60 -17.56 19.44
N ALA A 167 3.09 -17.80 18.22
CA ALA A 167 2.67 -16.74 17.32
C ALA A 167 1.58 -15.87 17.96
N ARG A 168 0.57 -16.47 18.59
CA ARG A 168 -0.49 -15.74 19.31
C ARG A 168 0.07 -14.80 20.37
N VAL A 169 0.99 -15.29 21.21
CA VAL A 169 1.63 -14.47 22.25
C VAL A 169 2.45 -13.34 21.63
N ALA A 170 3.23 -13.61 20.59
CA ALA A 170 4.04 -12.60 19.93
C ALA A 170 3.19 -11.53 19.22
N ILE A 171 2.11 -11.93 18.52
CA ILE A 171 1.15 -11.01 17.89
C ILE A 171 0.50 -10.13 18.95
N GLY A 172 0.03 -10.71 20.06
CA GLY A 172 -0.54 -9.95 21.17
C GLY A 172 0.44 -8.95 21.78
N ALA A 173 1.72 -9.33 21.91
CA ALA A 173 2.77 -8.41 22.37
C ALA A 173 3.01 -7.26 21.38
N ALA A 174 3.03 -7.54 20.07
CA ALA A 174 3.15 -6.52 19.04
C ALA A 174 1.96 -5.55 19.07
N LEU A 175 0.72 -6.06 19.22
CA LEU A 175 -0.47 -5.23 19.33
C LEU A 175 -0.42 -4.29 20.54
N LYS A 176 -0.06 -4.80 21.72
CA LYS A 176 0.10 -3.97 22.93
C LYS A 176 1.17 -2.89 22.75
N ALA A 177 2.33 -3.27 22.22
CA ALA A 177 3.43 -2.34 21.97
C ALA A 177 3.04 -1.20 21.02
N LEU A 178 2.31 -1.52 19.94
CA LEU A 178 1.84 -0.52 18.98
C LEU A 178 0.71 0.37 19.52
N ARG A 179 -0.13 -0.14 20.43
CA ARG A 179 -1.20 0.64 21.09
C ARG A 179 -0.70 1.46 22.29
N GLY A 180 0.50 1.17 22.79
CA GLY A 180 1.05 1.82 23.98
C GLY A 180 0.44 1.30 25.29
N GLU A 181 -0.01 0.04 25.30
CA GLU A 181 -0.58 -0.68 26.44
C GLU A 181 0.45 -1.52 27.22
#